data_AF-A0A554K8P7-F1
#
_entry.id   AF-A0A554K8P7-F1
#
_cell.length_a   1.000
_cell.length_b   1.000
_cell.length_c   1.000
_cell.angle_alpha   90.00
_cell.angle_beta   90.00
_cell.angle_gamma   90.00
#
_symmetry.space_group_name_H-M   'P 1'
#
loop_
_entity.id
_entity.type
_entity.pdbx_description
1 polymer ?
#
loop_
_entity_poly.entity_id
_entity_poly.type
_entity_poly.pdbx_seq_one_letter_code
_entity_poly.pdbx_strand_id
1 'polypeptide(L)'
;MFSTLVLAAVLLGQGEESDITAFIRGDANNDQRVNIADAIAIVSVLFGRQHPPLLCGDAADANNDGAITIADPLFLIQYQFGGGIPPPSPFPAPGLDTGWDQLACGVAG
;
A
#
# COMPACT_ATOMS: atom_id res chain seq x y z
N MET A 1 35.35 -15.33 -9.62
CA MET A 1 34.26 -16.13 -10.23
C MET A 1 32.95 -15.43 -9.91
N PHE A 2 32.61 -14.42 -10.71
CA PHE A 2 31.35 -13.70 -10.55
C PHE A 2 30.21 -14.63 -10.97
N SER A 3 29.26 -14.81 -10.07
CA SER A 3 28.20 -15.82 -10.13
C SER A 3 27.42 -15.72 -11.44
N THR A 4 27.36 -16.82 -12.18
CA THR A 4 26.54 -16.98 -13.40
C THR A 4 25.05 -16.75 -13.13
N LEU A 5 24.63 -16.76 -11.87
CA LEU A 5 23.28 -16.43 -11.43
C LEU A 5 22.88 -14.99 -11.76
N VAL A 6 23.82 -14.03 -11.64
CA VAL A 6 23.53 -12.61 -11.90
C VAL A 6 23.32 -12.36 -13.40
N LEU A 7 24.09 -13.04 -14.26
CA LEU A 7 23.95 -12.93 -15.71
C LEU A 7 22.65 -13.62 -16.20
N ALA A 8 22.23 -14.71 -15.57
CA ALA A 8 20.96 -15.37 -15.84
C ALA A 8 19.75 -14.48 -15.46
N ALA A 9 19.82 -13.75 -14.34
CA ALA A 9 18.76 -12.82 -13.95
C ALA A 9 18.54 -11.70 -14.97
N VAL A 10 19.63 -11.13 -15.53
CA VAL A 10 19.56 -10.09 -16.57
C VAL A 10 19.04 -10.63 -17.91
N LEU A 11 19.34 -11.90 -18.25
CA LEU A 11 18.84 -12.56 -19.47
C LEU A 11 17.38 -13.05 -19.35
N LEU A 12 16.89 -13.29 -18.14
CA LEU A 12 15.53 -13.78 -17.88
C LEU A 12 14.52 -12.66 -17.56
N GLY A 13 14.93 -11.39 -17.60
CA GLY A 13 14.02 -10.26 -17.40
C GLY A 13 13.31 -10.26 -16.04
N GLN A 14 13.85 -10.96 -15.04
CA GLN A 14 13.31 -10.95 -13.68
C GLN A 14 13.78 -9.68 -12.96
N GLY A 15 13.33 -8.53 -13.45
CA GLY A 15 13.14 -7.38 -12.57
C GLY A 15 11.90 -7.68 -11.74
N GLU A 16 11.98 -7.56 -10.41
CA GLU A 16 10.77 -7.23 -9.69
C GLU A 16 10.35 -5.85 -10.20
N GLU A 17 9.44 -5.85 -11.16
CA GLU A 17 8.70 -4.68 -11.56
C GLU A 17 7.99 -4.22 -10.28
N SER A 18 8.54 -3.22 -9.60
CA SER A 18 7.74 -2.41 -8.69
C SER A 18 6.59 -1.92 -9.56
N ASP A 19 5.38 -2.43 -9.35
CA ASP A 19 4.21 -1.95 -10.08
C ASP A 19 4.00 -0.50 -9.63
N ILE A 20 4.59 0.43 -10.37
CA ILE A 20 4.52 1.88 -10.16
C ILE A 20 3.13 2.34 -10.61
N THR A 21 2.13 1.88 -9.89
CA THR A 21 0.74 2.27 -10.03
C THR A 21 0.48 3.47 -9.11
N ALA A 22 -0.15 4.52 -9.66
CA ALA A 22 -0.51 5.68 -8.86
C ALA A 22 -1.67 5.35 -7.91
N PHE A 23 -1.56 5.76 -6.65
CA PHE A 23 -2.57 5.54 -5.62
C PHE A 23 -2.69 6.75 -4.69
N ILE A 24 -3.71 6.75 -3.83
CA ILE A 24 -3.84 7.69 -2.73
C ILE A 24 -3.54 6.93 -1.44
N ARG A 25 -2.54 7.35 -0.68
CA ARG A 25 -2.22 6.76 0.61
C ARG A 25 -3.38 6.94 1.57
N GLY A 26 -3.86 5.84 2.13
CA GLY A 26 -5.05 5.78 2.96
C GLY A 26 -6.36 5.47 2.21
N ASP A 27 -6.37 5.37 0.87
CA ASP A 27 -7.53 4.94 0.07
C ASP A 27 -7.51 3.41 -0.12
N ALA A 28 -7.66 2.69 1.00
CA ALA A 28 -7.54 1.24 1.04
C ALA A 28 -8.69 0.52 0.32
N ASN A 29 -9.84 1.17 0.14
CA ASN A 29 -10.97 0.61 -0.60
C ASN A 29 -11.00 1.03 -2.10
N ASN A 30 -10.05 1.87 -2.54
CA ASN A 30 -9.88 2.35 -3.91
C ASN A 30 -11.12 3.10 -4.46
N ASP A 31 -11.77 3.91 -3.61
CA ASP A 31 -12.91 4.75 -3.97
C ASP A 31 -12.55 6.23 -4.24
N GLN A 32 -11.26 6.54 -4.22
CA GLN A 32 -10.66 7.87 -4.39
C GLN A 32 -10.97 8.84 -3.25
N ARG A 33 -11.38 8.35 -2.08
CA ARG A 33 -11.70 9.18 -0.91
C ARG A 33 -11.18 8.54 0.36
N VAL A 34 -10.15 9.12 0.95
CA VAL A 34 -9.68 8.73 2.29
C VAL A 34 -10.71 9.10 3.35
N ASN A 35 -11.37 8.10 3.93
CA ASN A 35 -12.40 8.23 4.96
C ASN A 35 -12.47 6.99 5.88
N ILE A 36 -13.52 6.89 6.70
CA ILE A 36 -13.67 5.77 7.66
C ILE A 36 -13.86 4.39 6.97
N ALA A 37 -14.35 4.36 5.73
CA ALA A 37 -14.53 3.14 4.97
C ALA A 37 -13.19 2.43 4.68
N ASP A 38 -12.10 3.19 4.53
CA ASP A 38 -10.75 2.65 4.33
C ASP A 38 -10.23 1.94 5.57
N ALA A 39 -10.41 2.55 6.75
CA ALA A 39 -10.06 1.92 8.01
C ALA A 39 -10.83 0.59 8.20
N ILE A 40 -12.11 0.55 7.79
CA ILE A 40 -12.92 -0.68 7.82
C ILE A 40 -12.39 -1.73 6.84
N ALA A 41 -11.95 -1.32 5.65
CA ALA A 41 -11.37 -2.23 4.66
C ALA A 41 -10.08 -2.89 5.19
N ILE A 42 -9.17 -2.11 5.79
CA ILE A 42 -7.92 -2.62 6.37
C ILE A 42 -8.21 -3.61 7.51
N VAL A 43 -9.08 -3.24 8.46
CA VAL A 43 -9.48 -4.14 9.57
C VAL A 43 -10.11 -5.43 9.04
N SER A 44 -10.94 -5.35 8.01
CA SER A 44 -11.59 -6.54 7.42
C SER A 44 -10.58 -7.54 6.86
N VAL A 45 -9.46 -7.06 6.30
CA VAL A 45 -8.40 -7.92 5.78
C VAL A 45 -7.56 -8.51 6.91
N LEU A 46 -7.17 -7.70 7.90
CA LEU A 46 -6.38 -8.13 9.07
C LEU A 46 -7.05 -9.26 9.87
N PHE A 47 -8.39 -9.26 9.95
CA PHE A 47 -9.16 -10.24 10.70
C PHE A 47 -9.88 -11.28 9.83
N GLY A 48 -9.42 -11.48 8.59
CA GLY A 48 -9.78 -12.64 7.78
C GLY A 48 -11.15 -12.57 7.09
N ARG A 49 -11.75 -11.37 6.96
CA ARG A 49 -12.97 -11.18 6.16
C ARG A 49 -12.72 -10.91 4.67
N GLN A 50 -11.47 -10.61 4.28
CA GLN A 50 -10.88 -10.63 2.91
C GLN A 50 -11.78 -10.21 1.72
N HIS A 51 -12.83 -9.42 1.95
CA HIS A 51 -13.79 -9.09 0.91
C HIS A 51 -14.31 -7.66 1.03
N PRO A 52 -14.06 -6.81 0.02
CA PRO A 52 -13.15 -7.03 -1.12
C PRO A 52 -11.67 -7.14 -0.68
N PRO A 53 -10.79 -7.80 -1.47
CA PRO A 53 -9.35 -7.78 -1.22
C PRO A 53 -8.80 -6.35 -1.38
N LEU A 54 -7.68 -6.05 -0.70
CA LEU A 54 -6.94 -4.81 -0.93
C LEU A 54 -6.37 -4.83 -2.34
N LEU A 55 -6.66 -3.78 -3.11
CA LEU A 55 -6.15 -3.64 -4.48
C LEU A 55 -4.75 -3.02 -4.52
N CYS A 56 -4.37 -2.32 -3.46
CA CYS A 56 -3.03 -1.80 -3.27
C CYS A 56 -2.60 -1.93 -1.81
N GLY A 57 -1.43 -2.54 -1.57
CA GLY A 57 -0.82 -2.61 -0.25
C GLY A 57 -0.39 -1.24 0.27
N ASP A 58 0.21 -0.42 -0.59
CA ASP A 58 0.74 0.92 -0.23
C ASP A 58 -0.38 1.89 0.16
N ALA A 59 -1.58 1.73 -0.42
CA ALA A 59 -2.75 2.50 -0.02
C ALA A 59 -3.26 2.10 1.38
N ALA A 60 -3.08 0.83 1.75
CA ALA A 60 -3.49 0.28 3.04
C ALA A 60 -2.44 0.48 4.15
N ASP A 61 -1.16 0.62 3.81
CA ASP A 61 -0.10 1.13 4.70
C ASP A 61 -0.24 2.67 4.82
N ALA A 62 -1.22 3.06 5.62
CA ALA A 62 -1.62 4.45 5.77
C ALA A 62 -0.58 5.28 6.53
N ASN A 63 0.22 4.64 7.38
CA ASN A 63 1.25 5.31 8.17
C ASN A 63 2.64 5.27 7.49
N ASN A 64 2.79 4.49 6.42
CA ASN A 64 4.00 4.30 5.61
C ASN A 64 5.17 3.72 6.43
N ASP A 65 4.92 2.66 7.19
CA ASP A 65 5.95 1.93 7.95
C ASP A 65 6.41 0.61 7.27
N GLY A 66 5.83 0.29 6.12
CA GLY A 66 6.13 -0.88 5.31
C GLY A 66 5.36 -2.13 5.73
N ALA A 67 4.36 -2.02 6.61
CA ALA A 67 3.56 -3.16 7.05
C ALA A 67 2.08 -2.81 7.29
N ILE A 68 1.19 -3.61 6.73
CA ILE A 68 -0.26 -3.48 7.01
C ILE A 68 -0.56 -4.10 8.37
N THR A 69 -0.81 -3.27 9.37
CA THR A 69 -1.09 -3.67 10.76
C THR A 69 -2.29 -2.91 11.34
N ILE A 70 -2.59 -3.14 12.63
CA ILE A 70 -3.65 -2.37 13.32
C ILE A 70 -3.30 -0.88 13.46
N ALA A 71 -2.04 -0.49 13.25
CA ALA A 71 -1.62 0.91 13.30
C ALA A 71 -2.23 1.74 12.15
N ASP A 72 -2.43 1.16 10.97
CA ASP A 72 -2.95 1.84 9.79
C ASP A 72 -4.40 2.32 9.91
N PRO A 73 -5.38 1.47 10.30
CA PRO A 73 -6.74 1.95 10.50
C PRO A 73 -6.84 2.94 11.66
N LEU A 74 -6.00 2.79 12.71
CA LEU A 74 -5.93 3.76 13.80
C LEU A 74 -5.38 5.11 13.33
N PHE A 75 -4.37 5.10 12.45
CA PHE A 75 -3.81 6.29 11.84
C PHE A 75 -4.88 7.07 11.06
N LEU A 76 -5.65 6.38 10.21
CA LEU A 76 -6.75 7.00 9.45
C LEU A 76 -7.86 7.57 10.34
N ILE A 77 -8.25 6.84 11.40
CA ILE A 77 -9.24 7.32 12.37
C ILE A 77 -8.75 8.59 13.08
N GLN A 78 -7.46 8.63 13.47
CA GLN A 78 -6.87 9.79 14.12
C GLN A 78 -6.80 10.99 13.18
N TYR A 79 -6.43 10.80 11.92
CA TYR A 79 -6.49 11.86 10.91
C TYR A 79 -7.93 12.38 10.73
N GLN A 80 -8.90 11.49 10.59
CA GLN A 80 -10.27 11.85 10.23
C GLN A 80 -11.07 12.50 11.36
N PHE A 81 -10.84 12.08 12.62
CA PHE A 81 -11.65 12.48 13.77
C PHE A 81 -10.84 13.01 14.96
N GLY A 82 -9.56 12.67 15.05
CA GLY A 82 -8.70 12.99 16.20
C GLY A 82 -7.80 14.21 16.02
N GLY A 83 -7.82 14.87 14.87
CA GLY A 83 -6.90 15.97 14.54
C GLY A 83 -5.45 15.51 14.33
N GLY A 84 -5.27 14.24 13.93
CA GLY A 84 -3.97 13.68 13.54
C GLY A 84 -3.41 14.30 12.27
N ILE A 85 -2.15 13.99 11.96
CA ILE A 85 -1.49 14.42 10.73
C ILE A 85 -2.11 13.71 9.50
N PRO A 86 -2.12 14.35 8.31
CA PRO A 86 -2.54 13.68 7.08
C PRO A 86 -1.62 12.51 6.72
N PRO A 87 -2.10 11.52 5.94
CA PRO A 87 -1.26 10.47 5.37
C PRO A 87 -0.02 11.05 4.66
N PRO A 88 1.14 10.37 4.76
CA PRO A 88 2.30 10.68 3.93
C PRO A 88 1.96 10.66 2.44
N SER A 89 2.80 11.29 1.61
CA SER A 89 2.64 11.21 0.16
C SER A 89 2.60 9.75 -0.33
N PRO A 90 1.81 9.42 -1.36
CA PRO A 90 0.94 10.31 -2.15
C PRO A 90 -0.44 10.57 -1.50
N PHE A 91 -0.71 11.83 -1.12
CA PHE A 91 -1.99 12.27 -0.54
C PHE A 91 -2.09 13.80 -0.70
N PRO A 92 -3.28 14.39 -0.97
CA PRO A 92 -4.61 13.78 -1.14
C PRO A 92 -4.93 13.35 -2.59
N ALA A 93 -4.00 13.56 -3.52
CA ALA A 93 -4.17 13.20 -4.92
C ALA A 93 -3.33 11.95 -5.24
N PRO A 94 -3.71 11.18 -6.28
CA PRO A 94 -2.95 10.03 -6.70
C PRO A 94 -1.51 10.39 -7.06
N GLY A 95 -0.57 9.53 -6.68
CA GLY A 95 0.84 9.68 -6.99
C GLY A 95 1.57 8.35 -6.88
N LEU A 96 2.84 8.35 -7.28
CA LEU A 96 3.71 7.18 -7.18
C LEU A 96 4.30 7.09 -5.77
N ASP A 97 4.57 5.88 -5.31
CA ASP A 97 5.54 5.68 -4.23
C ASP A 97 6.96 5.79 -4.80
N THR A 98 7.80 6.58 -4.15
CA THR A 98 9.23 6.67 -4.49
C THR A 98 10.11 6.05 -3.41
N GLY A 99 9.48 5.54 -2.34
CA GLY A 99 10.09 4.68 -1.34
C GLY A 99 10.33 3.27 -1.89
N TRP A 100 11.28 2.58 -1.27
CA TRP A 100 11.51 1.16 -1.52
C TRP A 100 10.95 0.40 -0.32
N ASP A 101 9.83 -0.27 -0.50
CA ASP A 101 9.34 -1.27 0.45
C ASP A 101 8.83 -2.53 -0.29
N GLN A 102 8.34 -3.51 0.47
CA GLN A 102 7.87 -4.79 -0.06
C GLN A 102 6.37 -4.79 -0.39
N LEU A 103 5.68 -3.69 -0.13
CA LEU A 103 4.29 -3.51 -0.52
C LEU A 103 4.26 -3.00 -1.96
N ALA A 104 3.16 -3.31 -2.64
CA ALA A 104 2.96 -2.84 -3.99
C ALA A 104 1.47 -2.59 -4.23
N CYS A 105 1.21 -1.62 -5.09
CA CYS A 105 -0.06 -1.51 -5.79
C CYS A 105 -0.08 -2.47 -6.98
N GLY A 106 -0.68 -3.65 -6.82
CA GLY A 106 -0.80 -4.61 -7.91
C GLY A 106 -1.71 -5.78 -7.54
N VAL A 107 -2.44 -6.31 -8.53
CA VAL A 107 -3.33 -7.45 -8.32
C VAL A 107 -2.51 -8.67 -7.91
N ALA A 108 -2.69 -9.15 -6.67
CA ALA A 108 -2.43 -10.54 -6.37
C ALA A 108 -3.45 -11.38 -7.17
N GLY A 109 -3.06 -11.72 -8.40
CA GLY A 109 -3.73 -12.73 -9.22
C GLY A 109 -3.38 -14.13 -8.76
#